data_AF-A0A7C3E9D8-F1
#
_entry.id   AF-A0A7C3E9D8-F1
#
_cell.length_a   1.000
_cell.length_b   1.000
_cell.length_c   1.000
_cell.angle_alpha   90.00
_cell.angle_beta   90.00
_cell.angle_gamma   90.00
#
_symmetry.space_group_name_H-M   'P 1'
#
loop_
_entity.id
_entity.type
_entity.pdbx_description
1 polymer ?
#
loop_
_entity_poly.entity_id
_entity_poly.type
_entity_poly.pdbx_seq_one_letter_code
_entity_poly.pdbx_strand_id
1 'polypeptide(L)' 'MASSAKVFKTGGSQAVRIPKEYRLETETVLVDRLGESLLIRPATPARKRARGTASSTQRPR' A
#
# COMPACT_ATOMS: atom_id res chain seq x y z
N MET A 1 -10.45 16.70 4.40
CA MET A 1 -11.75 16.09 4.77
C MET A 1 -11.53 14.60 4.95
N ALA A 2 -11.98 14.02 6.08
CA ALA A 2 -11.89 12.59 6.31
C ALA A 2 -13.17 11.90 5.81
N SER A 3 -13.04 10.81 5.05
CA SER A 3 -14.18 9.97 4.70
C SER A 3 -14.44 9.00 5.86
N SER A 4 -15.69 8.90 6.33
CA SER A 4 -16.05 7.89 7.32
C SER A 4 -15.99 6.49 6.70
N ALA A 5 -15.50 5.52 7.47
CA ALA A 5 -15.35 4.13 7.05
C ALA A 5 -16.09 3.20 8.00
N LYS A 6 -16.64 2.10 7.48
CA LYS A 6 -17.36 1.12 8.29
C LYS A 6 -16.40 0.07 8.84
N VAL A 7 -16.50 -0.18 10.15
CA VAL A 7 -15.82 -1.29 10.84
C VAL A 7 -16.70 -2.54 10.75
N PHE A 8 -16.08 -3.69 10.49
CA PHE A 8 -16.76 -4.99 10.42
C PHE A 8 -15.84 -6.11 10.95
N LYS A 9 -16.37 -7.34 11.05
CA LYS A 9 -15.59 -8.53 11.42
C LYS A 9 -15.44 -9.47 10.23
N THR A 10 -14.28 -10.11 10.11
CA THR A 10 -13.98 -11.15 9.11
C THR A 10 -13.06 -12.20 9.72
N GLY A 11 -13.42 -13.49 9.63
CA GLY A 11 -12.60 -14.59 10.17
C GLY A 11 -12.21 -14.44 11.64
N GLY A 12 -13.07 -13.83 12.47
CA GLY A 12 -12.79 -13.55 13.89
C GLY A 12 -12.04 -12.24 14.16
N SER A 13 -11.46 -11.62 13.13
CA SER A 13 -10.69 -10.37 13.23
C SER A 13 -11.55 -9.15 12.94
N GLN A 14 -11.15 -7.98 13.46
CA GLN A 14 -11.72 -6.68 13.10
C GLN A 14 -11.10 -6.17 11.79
N ALA A 15 -11.92 -5.57 10.93
CA ALA A 15 -11.51 -5.00 9.66
C ALA A 15 -12.21 -3.65 9.41
N VAL A 16 -11.58 -2.81 8.59
CA VAL A 16 -12.12 -1.51 8.16
C VAL A 16 -12.26 -1.51 6.64
N ARG A 17 -13.39 -1.03 6.12
CA ARG A 17 -13.55 -0.84 4.67
C ARG A 17 -12.75 0.39 4.24
N ILE A 18 -11.76 0.20 3.38
CA ILE A 18 -10.98 1.29 2.80
C ILE A 18 -11.71 1.84 1.57
N PRO A 19 -12.13 3.11 1.56
CA PRO A 19 -12.72 3.77 0.38
C PRO A 19 -11.77 3.75 -0.82
N LYS A 20 -12.32 3.89 -2.04
CA LYS A 20 -11.54 3.76 -3.29
C LYS A 20 -10.39 4.76 -3.35
N GLU A 21 -10.62 5.98 -2.86
CA GLU A 21 -9.66 7.08 -2.83
C GLU A 21 -8.46 6.84 -1.90
N TYR A 22 -8.55 5.88 -0.97
CA TYR A 22 -7.47 5.54 -0.01
C TYR A 22 -6.91 4.12 -0.21
N ARG A 23 -7.19 3.45 -1.33
CA ARG A 23 -6.66 2.10 -1.59
C ARG A 23 -5.14 2.10 -1.67
N LEU A 24 -4.53 1.11 -1.02
CA LEU A 24 -3.08 0.91 -1.02
C LEU A 24 -2.68 -0.08 -2.11
N GLU A 25 -1.59 0.18 -2.82
CA GLU A 25 -1.01 -0.70 -3.85
C GLU A 25 -0.03 -1.73 -3.26
N THR A 26 -0.38 -2.31 -2.10
CA THR A 26 0.47 -3.28 -1.39
C THR A 26 -0.39 -4.39 -0.82
N GLU A 27 0.19 -5.58 -0.72
CA GLU A 27 -0.44 -6.75 -0.10
C GLU A 27 -0.28 -6.75 1.43
N THR A 28 0.73 -6.03 1.94
CA THR A 28 1.05 -5.99 3.36
C THR A 28 1.28 -4.57 3.85
N VAL A 29 0.79 -4.30 5.06
CA VAL A 29 0.87 -3.01 5.73
C VAL A 29 1.43 -3.18 7.14
N LEU A 30 2.10 -2.15 7.62
CA LEU A 30 2.43 -1.97 9.03
C LEU A 30 1.33 -1.13 9.67
N VAL A 31 1.00 -1.46 10.92
CA VAL A 31 -0.02 -0.76 11.71
C VAL A 31 0.62 -0.31 13.01
N ASP A 32 0.74 1.00 13.17
CA ASP A 32 1.31 1.64 14.37
C ASP A 32 0.17 2.35 15.14
N ARG A 33 0.13 2.21 16.47
CA ARG A 33 -0.87 2.91 17.31
C ARG A 33 -0.32 4.27 17.75
N LEU A 34 -1.06 5.33 17.46
CA LEU A 34 -0.74 6.71 17.82
C LEU A 34 -1.89 7.28 18.67
N GLY A 35 -1.79 7.10 19.99
CA GLY A 35 -2.87 7.43 20.92
C GLY A 35 -4.15 6.65 20.59
N GLU A 36 -5.21 7.38 20.24
CA GLU A 36 -6.50 6.82 19.82
C GLU A 36 -6.57 6.48 18.32
N SER A 37 -5.54 6.83 17.55
CA SER A 37 -5.47 6.62 16.11
C SER A 37 -4.59 5.42 15.73
N LEU A 38 -4.81 4.91 14.51
CA LEU A 38 -3.93 3.92 13.87
C LEU A 38 -3.29 4.55 12.63
N LEU A 39 -1.97 4.48 12.53
CA LEU A 39 -1.22 4.80 11.33
C LEU A 39 -1.00 3.52 10.52
N ILE A 40 -1.46 3.52 9.26
CA ILE A 40 -1.30 2.38 8.34
C ILE A 40 -0.38 2.81 7.21
N ARG A 41 0.68 2.04 6.96
CA ARG A 41 1.66 2.31 5.90
C ARG A 41 2.11 1.03 5.20
N PRO A 42 2.49 1.06 3.91
CA PRO A 42 3.01 -0.11 3.21
C PRO A 42 4.24 -0.71 3.92
N ALA A 43 4.27 -2.04 4.07
CA ALA A 43 5.41 -2.74 4.66
C ALA A 43 6.62 -2.79 3.72
N THR A 44 6.36 -2.95 2.42
CA THR A 44 7.37 -2.86 1.37
C THR A 44 7.12 -1.57 0.59
N PRO A 45 8.14 -0.72 0.33
CA PRO A 45 7.94 0.40 -0.56
C PRO A 45 7.51 -0.16 -1.92
N ALA A 46 6.42 0.37 -2.48
CA ALA A 46 5.98 0.04 -3.83
C ALA A 46 7.22 0.15 -4.72
N ARG A 47 7.70 -0.99 -5.22
CA ARG A 47 8.87 -1.04 -6.09
C ARG A 47 8.49 -0.22 -7.29
N LYS A 48 8.88 1.06 -7.32
CA LYS A 48 8.87 1.86 -8.54
C LYS A 48 9.68 1.03 -9.51
N ARG A 49 9.00 0.30 -10.41
CA ARG A 49 9.64 -0.41 -11.50
C ARG A 49 10.55 0.64 -12.12
N ALA A 50 11.86 0.47 -11.93
CA ALA A 50 12.84 1.34 -12.51
C ALA A 50 12.49 1.39 -13.99
N ARG A 51 12.16 2.60 -14.43
CA ARG A 51 11.87 2.93 -15.82
C ARG A 51 12.92 2.24 -16.67
N GLY A 52 12.48 1.53 -17.71
CA GLY A 52 13.38 0.93 -18.67
C GLY A 52 14.38 1.97 -19.17
N THR A 53 15.65 1.80 -18.81
CA THR A 53 16.74 2.40 -19.54
C THR A 53 17.14 1.40 -20.61
N ALA A 54 16.55 1.64 -21.78
CA ALA A 54 17.00 1.31 -23.12
C ALA A 54 17.94 0.09 -23.27
N SER A 55 17.39 -0.93 -23.91
CA SER A 55 18.09 -1.63 -24.98
C SER A 55 18.72 -0.62 -25.94
N SER A 56 20.05 -0.55 -25.97
CA SER A 56 20.84 -0.01 -27.08
C SER A 56 22.26 -0.58 -26.96
N THR A 57 22.62 -1.66 -27.65
CA THR A 57 23.05 -1.73 -29.05
C THR A 57 24.55 -2.00 -29.10
N GLN A 58 24.86 -3.17 -29.68
CA GLN A 58 26.08 -3.56 -30.40
C GLN A 58 27.41 -3.80 -29.65
N ARG A 59 27.76 -5.10 -29.60
CA ARG A 59 29.12 -5.57 -29.96
C ARG A 59 29.55 -4.92 -31.28
N PRO A 60 30.81 -4.52 -31.40
CA PRO A 60 31.59 -5.11 -32.47
C PRO A 60 33.02 -5.50 -32.08
N ARG A 61 33.39 -6.64 -32.69
CA ARG A 61 34.72 -7.24 -32.95
C ARG A 61 35.57 -7.62 -31.74
#